data_AF-A0A8B8NMB6-F1
#
_entry.id   AF-A0A8B8NMB6-F1
#
_cell.length_a   1.000
_cell.length_b   1.000
_cell.length_c   1.000
_cell.angle_alpha   90.00
_cell.angle_beta   90.00
_cell.angle_gamma   90.00
#
_symmetry.space_group_name_H-M   'P 1'
#
loop_
_entity.id
_entity.type
_entity.pdbx_description
1 polymer ?
#
loop_
_entity_poly.entity_id
_entity_poly.type
_entity_poly.pdbx_seq_one_letter_code
_entity_poly.pdbx_strand_id
1 'polypeptide(L)'
;MMMVEANQYSPQYIGADLYQDLMTVTMKGSKIVLEKILTTFTTINLSNNKFQMEIPDAIRKLVSLRGLNLSENNITGHIPQLIGNLAKLEWLDLSTNKLSGMIPGELKDLTALSFLNFSGNQLSGPMPQGNQFNTFKNDSFASNSGLCGFPLSQAFDRHENQPPPRSIPEGDFENTTIFDWKIILMGYGCGLIGGLSMGYIVFQTRRPERFVRMFEEKYCKKVKRPRKNPPRFHGR
;
A
#
# COMPACT_ATOMS: atom_id res chain seq x y z
N MET A 1 11.03 -55.33 -24.97
CA MET A 1 10.06 -54.24 -25.13
C MET A 1 9.80 -53.66 -23.74
N MET A 2 10.20 -52.42 -23.51
CA MET A 2 9.95 -51.69 -22.26
C MET A 2 8.72 -50.82 -22.51
N MET A 3 7.67 -51.03 -21.74
CA MET A 3 6.42 -50.26 -21.84
C MET A 3 6.36 -49.34 -20.63
N VAL A 4 6.27 -48.05 -20.89
CA VAL A 4 6.17 -47.01 -19.87
C VAL A 4 4.77 -46.42 -19.96
N GLU A 5 3.96 -46.67 -18.94
CA GLU A 5 2.61 -46.12 -18.83
C GLU A 5 2.65 -45.07 -17.70
N ALA A 6 2.58 -43.79 -18.08
CA ALA A 6 2.30 -42.73 -17.13
C ALA A 6 0.80 -42.78 -16.78
N ASN A 7 0.47 -42.78 -15.49
CA ASN A 7 -0.92 -42.81 -15.07
C ASN A 7 -1.67 -41.57 -15.59
N GLN A 8 -2.86 -41.76 -16.16
CA GLN A 8 -3.77 -40.69 -16.61
C GLN A 8 -4.43 -39.91 -15.45
N TYR A 9 -4.04 -40.17 -14.21
CA TYR A 9 -4.63 -39.55 -13.04
C TYR A 9 -3.84 -38.32 -12.62
N SER A 10 -4.57 -37.23 -12.37
CA SER A 10 -4.02 -36.00 -11.81
C SER A 10 -3.27 -36.26 -10.49
N PRO A 11 -2.12 -35.61 -10.26
CA PRO A 11 -1.26 -35.86 -9.10
C PRO A 11 -2.05 -35.76 -7.79
N GLN A 12 -1.82 -36.73 -6.89
CA GLN A 12 -2.58 -36.83 -5.64
C GLN A 12 -1.86 -36.05 -4.53
N TYR A 13 -2.57 -35.09 -3.92
CA TYR A 13 -2.06 -34.34 -2.78
C TYR A 13 -2.14 -35.22 -1.53
N ILE A 14 -0.99 -35.53 -0.93
CA ILE A 14 -0.90 -36.43 0.24
C ILE A 14 -0.71 -35.67 1.57
N GLY A 15 -0.75 -34.34 1.53
CA GLY A 15 -0.42 -33.48 2.67
C GLY A 15 1.04 -32.99 2.65
N ALA A 16 1.35 -32.02 3.51
CA ALA A 16 2.70 -31.47 3.72
C ALA A 16 3.44 -30.98 2.45
N ASP A 17 2.72 -30.43 1.47
CA ASP A 17 3.27 -29.89 0.19
C ASP A 17 3.80 -30.92 -0.81
N LEU A 18 3.41 -32.18 -0.63
CA LEU A 18 3.85 -33.29 -1.46
C LEU A 18 2.73 -33.73 -2.42
N TYR A 19 3.09 -33.79 -3.70
CA TYR A 19 2.30 -34.49 -4.70
C TYR A 19 2.95 -35.84 -4.97
N GLN A 20 2.16 -36.91 -4.86
CA GLN A 20 2.57 -38.21 -5.39
C GLN A 20 2.26 -38.25 -6.88
N ASP A 21 3.26 -38.64 -7.65
CA ASP A 21 3.02 -39.24 -8.96
C ASP A 21 3.65 -40.64 -8.98
N LEU A 22 2.95 -41.57 -9.62
CA LEU A 22 3.27 -42.99 -9.66
C LEU A 22 3.39 -43.39 -11.13
N MET A 23 4.58 -43.83 -11.54
CA MET A 23 4.81 -44.40 -12.87
C MET A 23 5.08 -45.90 -12.74
N THR A 24 4.34 -46.73 -13.48
CA THR A 24 4.63 -48.16 -13.54
C THR A 24 5.43 -48.47 -14.80
N VAL A 25 6.63 -49.01 -14.61
CA VAL A 25 7.48 -49.49 -15.68
C VAL A 25 7.38 -51.00 -15.75
N THR A 26 6.97 -51.53 -16.90
CA THR A 26 6.90 -52.99 -17.10
C THR A 26 8.03 -53.44 -18.02
N MET A 27 8.87 -54.35 -17.53
CA MET A 27 9.98 -54.94 -18.28
C MET A 27 9.97 -56.46 -18.15
N LYS A 28 9.83 -57.17 -19.28
CA LYS A 28 9.82 -58.65 -19.35
C LYS A 28 8.80 -59.32 -18.40
N GLY A 29 7.63 -58.70 -18.22
CA GLY A 29 6.59 -59.20 -17.30
C GLY A 29 6.79 -58.80 -15.83
N SER A 30 7.93 -58.21 -15.45
CA SER A 30 8.14 -57.62 -14.14
C SER A 30 7.65 -56.17 -14.13
N LYS A 31 6.79 -55.84 -13.16
CA LYS A 31 6.32 -54.47 -12.91
C LYS A 31 7.16 -53.81 -11.83
N ILE A 32 7.68 -52.63 -12.12
CA ILE A 32 8.42 -51.78 -11.19
C ILE A 32 7.62 -50.49 -11.03
N VAL A 33 7.26 -50.15 -9.80
CA VAL A 33 6.58 -48.88 -9.50
C VAL A 33 7.66 -47.86 -9.13
N LEU A 34 7.73 -46.78 -9.90
CA LEU A 34 8.56 -45.62 -9.62
C LEU A 34 7.70 -44.57 -8.93
N GLU A 35 7.92 -44.37 -7.64
CA GLU A 35 7.35 -43.25 -6.89
C GLU A 35 8.20 -42.01 -7.13
N LYS A 36 7.62 -40.98 -7.76
CA LYS A 36 8.29 -39.70 -7.94
C LYS A 36 7.70 -38.71 -6.95
N ILE A 37 8.53 -38.23 -6.03
CA ILE A 37 8.20 -37.09 -5.17
C ILE A 37 8.56 -35.84 -5.96
N LEU A 38 7.56 -35.11 -6.44
CA LEU A 38 7.77 -33.80 -7.05
C LEU A 38 7.85 -32.76 -5.94
N THR A 39 9.06 -32.28 -5.67
CA THR A 39 9.27 -31.05 -4.90
C THR A 39 8.64 -29.89 -5.68
N THR A 40 7.66 -29.28 -5.03
CA THR A 40 6.65 -28.37 -5.56
C THR A 40 7.23 -27.08 -6.14
N PHE A 41 6.63 -26.57 -7.21
CA PHE A 41 6.71 -25.13 -7.54
C PHE A 41 5.95 -24.36 -6.47
N THR A 42 6.62 -24.04 -5.37
CA THR A 42 6.06 -23.22 -4.28
C THR A 42 6.01 -21.74 -4.66
N THR A 43 6.59 -21.37 -5.80
CA THR A 43 6.63 -20.01 -6.31
C THR A 43 6.21 -19.99 -7.77
N ILE A 44 5.29 -19.10 -8.10
CA ILE A 44 4.93 -18.77 -9.47
C ILE A 44 5.34 -17.32 -9.71
N ASN A 45 6.21 -17.10 -10.69
CA ASN A 45 6.54 -15.78 -11.16
C ASN A 45 6.18 -15.66 -12.65
N LEU A 46 5.20 -14.82 -12.94
CA LEU A 46 4.72 -14.49 -14.28
C LEU A 46 4.76 -12.97 -14.53
N SER A 47 5.58 -12.25 -13.75
CA SER A 47 5.69 -10.79 -13.86
C SER A 47 6.23 -10.33 -15.21
N ASN A 48 5.98 -9.08 -15.58
CA ASN A 48 6.52 -8.46 -16.80
C ASN A 48 6.12 -9.20 -18.08
N ASN A 49 4.82 -9.41 -18.22
CA ASN A 49 4.20 -10.06 -19.38
C ASN A 49 3.04 -9.22 -19.91
N LYS A 50 2.26 -9.78 -20.84
CA LYS A 50 1.11 -9.10 -21.46
C LYS A 50 -0.21 -9.80 -21.16
N PHE A 51 -0.32 -10.48 -20.01
CA PHE A 51 -1.56 -11.14 -19.61
C PHE A 51 -2.66 -10.10 -19.43
N GLN A 52 -3.80 -10.30 -20.07
CA GLN A 52 -4.93 -9.37 -20.09
C GLN A 52 -6.19 -9.96 -19.47
N MET A 53 -6.12 -11.22 -19.04
CA MET A 53 -7.25 -11.95 -18.48
C MET A 53 -7.29 -11.80 -16.96
N GLU A 54 -8.43 -12.11 -16.37
CA GLU A 54 -8.62 -12.12 -14.91
C GLU A 54 -7.84 -13.26 -14.24
N ILE A 55 -7.64 -13.14 -12.93
CA ILE A 55 -7.06 -14.22 -12.11
C ILE A 55 -8.10 -15.33 -11.96
N PRO A 56 -7.85 -16.56 -12.43
CA PRO A 56 -8.84 -17.61 -12.40
C PRO A 56 -9.02 -18.19 -10.99
N ASP A 57 -10.25 -18.56 -10.65
CA ASP A 57 -10.62 -19.25 -9.41
C ASP A 57 -9.82 -20.54 -9.15
N ALA A 58 -9.26 -21.14 -10.21
CA ALA A 58 -8.39 -22.30 -10.12
C ALA A 58 -7.14 -22.06 -9.25
N ILE A 59 -6.74 -20.80 -9.01
CA ILE A 59 -5.62 -20.43 -8.14
C ILE A 59 -5.76 -21.06 -6.74
N ARG A 60 -6.99 -21.24 -6.24
CA ARG A 60 -7.28 -21.86 -4.94
C ARG A 60 -6.74 -23.28 -4.77
N LYS A 61 -6.49 -23.98 -5.89
CA LYS A 61 -5.97 -25.37 -5.88
C LYS A 61 -4.48 -25.44 -5.54
N LEU A 62 -3.78 -24.31 -5.60
CA LEU A 62 -2.35 -24.21 -5.33
C LEU A 62 -2.06 -24.09 -3.83
N VAL A 63 -2.59 -25.01 -3.02
CA VAL A 63 -2.56 -24.96 -1.54
C VAL A 63 -1.14 -24.93 -0.94
N SER A 64 -0.15 -25.33 -1.72
CA SER A 64 1.29 -25.32 -1.36
C SER A 64 2.04 -24.08 -1.85
N LEU A 65 1.34 -23.12 -2.47
CA LEU A 65 1.95 -21.90 -3.00
C LEU A 65 2.41 -21.01 -1.84
N ARG A 66 3.68 -20.62 -1.90
CA ARG A 66 4.37 -19.70 -0.98
C ARG A 66 4.57 -18.33 -1.63
N GLY A 67 4.66 -18.28 -2.96
CA GLY A 67 4.94 -17.06 -3.70
C GLY A 67 4.12 -16.92 -4.97
N LEU A 68 3.51 -15.76 -5.16
CA LEU A 68 2.81 -15.42 -6.40
C LEU A 68 3.21 -14.01 -6.87
N ASN A 69 3.91 -13.95 -8.00
CA ASN A 69 4.17 -12.71 -8.72
C ASN A 69 3.37 -12.67 -10.03
N LEU A 70 2.43 -11.72 -10.12
CA LEU A 70 1.71 -11.39 -11.35
C LEU A 70 1.92 -9.91 -11.74
N SER A 71 2.93 -9.24 -11.18
CA SER A 71 3.13 -7.81 -11.39
C SER A 71 3.46 -7.45 -12.84
N GLU A 72 3.33 -6.18 -13.20
CA GLU A 72 3.73 -5.66 -14.52
C GLU A 72 3.06 -6.43 -15.67
N ASN A 73 1.74 -6.51 -15.61
CA ASN A 73 0.90 -7.14 -16.63
C ASN A 73 -0.29 -6.21 -16.97
N ASN A 74 -1.23 -6.72 -17.75
CA ASN A 74 -2.48 -6.03 -18.08
C ASN A 74 -3.70 -6.73 -17.48
N ILE A 75 -3.54 -7.46 -16.37
CA ILE A 75 -4.61 -8.27 -15.74
C ILE A 75 -5.75 -7.34 -15.31
N THR A 76 -6.97 -7.69 -15.69
CA THR A 76 -8.21 -6.94 -15.37
C THR A 76 -9.05 -7.70 -14.35
N GLY A 77 -10.22 -7.13 -14.00
CA GLY A 77 -11.17 -7.78 -13.10
C GLY A 77 -10.84 -7.55 -11.63
N HIS A 78 -11.36 -8.41 -10.77
CA HIS A 78 -11.22 -8.28 -9.32
C HIS A 78 -10.12 -9.20 -8.79
N ILE A 79 -9.61 -8.90 -7.59
CA ILE A 79 -8.83 -9.88 -6.83
C ILE A 79 -9.81 -10.95 -6.31
N PRO A 80 -9.69 -12.22 -6.69
CA PRO A 80 -10.62 -13.24 -6.24
C PRO A 80 -10.43 -13.54 -4.75
N GLN A 81 -11.53 -13.52 -3.98
CA GLN A 81 -11.57 -13.89 -2.55
C GLN A 81 -10.93 -15.25 -2.27
N LEU A 82 -10.94 -16.15 -3.25
CA LEU A 82 -10.39 -17.50 -3.19
C LEU A 82 -8.86 -17.53 -2.99
N ILE A 83 -8.14 -16.42 -3.19
CA ILE A 83 -6.73 -16.30 -2.80
C ILE A 83 -6.56 -16.47 -1.29
N GLY A 84 -7.58 -16.12 -0.48
CA GLY A 84 -7.59 -16.37 0.97
C GLY A 84 -7.41 -17.83 1.37
N ASN A 85 -7.65 -18.79 0.46
CA ASN A 85 -7.46 -20.22 0.71
C ASN A 85 -5.99 -20.66 0.69
N LEU A 86 -5.07 -19.80 0.24
CA LEU A 86 -3.65 -20.11 0.09
C LEU A 86 -2.90 -19.90 1.42
N ALA A 87 -3.26 -20.66 2.45
CA ALA A 87 -2.78 -20.45 3.83
C ALA A 87 -1.25 -20.43 4.02
N LYS A 88 -0.49 -20.95 3.04
CA LYS A 88 0.99 -20.98 3.04
C LYS A 88 1.63 -19.82 2.26
N LEU A 89 0.84 -18.91 1.70
CA LEU A 89 1.32 -17.82 0.88
C LEU A 89 2.09 -16.80 1.74
N GLU A 90 3.35 -16.60 1.41
CA GLU A 90 4.28 -15.72 2.14
C GLU A 90 4.47 -14.38 1.44
N TRP A 91 4.33 -14.35 0.11
CA TRP A 91 4.45 -13.12 -0.65
C TRP A 91 3.53 -13.10 -1.87
N LEU A 92 2.87 -11.96 -2.05
CA LEU A 92 1.90 -11.71 -3.12
C LEU A 92 2.17 -10.35 -3.76
N ASP A 93 2.51 -10.37 -5.04
CA ASP A 93 2.69 -9.15 -5.84
C ASP A 93 1.72 -9.14 -7.03
N LEU A 94 0.77 -8.21 -7.00
CA LEU A 94 -0.19 -7.94 -8.08
C LEU A 94 -0.02 -6.51 -8.62
N SER A 95 1.09 -5.83 -8.31
CA SER A 95 1.29 -4.43 -8.64
C SER A 95 1.38 -4.18 -10.15
N THR A 96 1.10 -2.96 -10.58
CA THR A 96 1.19 -2.54 -11.99
C THR A 96 0.34 -3.44 -12.90
N ASN A 97 -0.97 -3.43 -12.65
CA ASN A 97 -1.98 -4.14 -13.43
C ASN A 97 -3.21 -3.23 -13.62
N LYS A 98 -4.34 -3.80 -14.07
CA LYS A 98 -5.62 -3.11 -14.24
C LYS A 98 -6.70 -3.71 -13.34
N LEU A 99 -6.31 -4.24 -12.18
CA LEU A 99 -7.26 -4.82 -11.22
C LEU A 99 -8.15 -3.72 -10.64
N SER A 100 -9.42 -4.03 -10.42
CA SER A 100 -10.44 -3.09 -9.96
C SER A 100 -11.29 -3.64 -8.82
N GLY A 101 -12.04 -2.77 -8.17
CA GLY A 101 -12.94 -3.12 -7.07
C GLY A 101 -12.23 -3.30 -5.74
N MET A 102 -12.90 -3.95 -4.80
CA MET A 102 -12.44 -4.05 -3.40
C MET A 102 -11.35 -5.10 -3.20
N ILE A 103 -10.46 -4.83 -2.25
CA ILE A 103 -9.55 -5.85 -1.73
C ILE A 103 -10.38 -6.83 -0.86
N PRO A 104 -10.39 -8.15 -1.17
CA PRO A 104 -11.17 -9.12 -0.41
C PRO A 104 -10.74 -9.19 1.06
N GLY A 105 -11.71 -9.30 1.96
CA GLY A 105 -11.47 -9.38 3.40
C GLY A 105 -10.78 -10.69 3.80
N GLU A 106 -10.97 -11.75 3.01
CA GLU A 106 -10.42 -13.09 3.17
C GLU A 106 -8.89 -13.11 3.10
N LEU A 107 -8.26 -12.10 2.49
CA LEU A 107 -6.80 -12.01 2.50
C LEU A 107 -6.22 -11.82 3.90
N LYS A 108 -7.02 -11.32 4.86
CA LYS A 108 -6.62 -11.24 6.27
C LYS A 108 -6.30 -12.60 6.88
N ASP A 109 -6.85 -13.68 6.34
CA ASP A 109 -6.66 -15.04 6.85
C ASP A 109 -5.31 -15.64 6.43
N LEU A 110 -4.57 -14.97 5.54
CA LEU A 110 -3.23 -15.35 5.09
C LEU A 110 -2.16 -15.02 6.14
N THR A 111 -2.16 -15.75 7.25
CA THR A 111 -1.29 -15.47 8.41
C THR A 111 0.21 -15.63 8.12
N ALA A 112 0.60 -16.36 7.07
CA ALA A 112 1.99 -16.48 6.62
C ALA A 112 2.46 -15.30 5.75
N LEU A 113 1.55 -14.42 5.31
CA LEU A 113 1.84 -13.38 4.34
C LEU A 113 2.72 -12.27 4.94
N SER A 114 3.94 -12.16 4.44
CA SER A 114 4.99 -11.24 4.89
C SER A 114 5.23 -10.09 3.92
N PHE A 115 4.87 -10.26 2.64
CA PHE A 115 4.99 -9.24 1.60
C PHE A 115 3.71 -9.15 0.78
N LEU A 116 3.26 -7.92 0.57
CA LEU A 116 2.09 -7.59 -0.23
C LEU A 116 2.36 -6.34 -1.04
N ASN A 117 2.06 -6.37 -2.34
CA ASN A 117 2.09 -5.19 -3.19
C ASN A 117 0.93 -5.20 -4.19
N PHE A 118 0.04 -4.22 -4.06
CA PHE A 118 -1.12 -3.96 -4.92
C PHE A 118 -1.05 -2.60 -5.61
N SER A 119 0.09 -1.91 -5.52
CA SER A 119 0.25 -0.57 -6.08
C SER A 119 0.06 -0.53 -7.60
N GLY A 120 -0.35 0.62 -8.13
CA GLY A 120 -0.52 0.80 -9.58
C GLY A 120 -1.65 -0.06 -10.16
N ASN A 121 -2.81 -0.04 -9.51
CA ASN A 121 -4.04 -0.68 -9.97
C ASN A 121 -5.21 0.33 -9.91
N GLN A 122 -6.44 -0.14 -10.11
CA GLN A 122 -7.68 0.64 -10.05
C GLN A 122 -8.56 0.16 -8.88
N LEU A 123 -7.94 -0.30 -7.79
CA LEU A 123 -8.65 -0.82 -6.62
C LEU A 123 -9.37 0.32 -5.88
N SER A 124 -10.49 -0.02 -5.26
CA SER A 124 -11.36 0.93 -4.59
C SER A 124 -12.00 0.39 -3.31
N GLY A 125 -12.52 1.29 -2.48
CA GLY A 125 -13.18 0.93 -1.23
C GLY A 125 -12.23 0.81 -0.03
N PRO A 126 -12.75 0.40 1.13
CA PRO A 126 -12.00 0.37 2.38
C PRO A 126 -10.94 -0.72 2.39
N MET A 127 -9.76 -0.40 2.93
CA MET A 127 -8.70 -1.39 3.12
C MET A 127 -9.06 -2.38 4.24
N PRO A 128 -8.81 -3.69 4.03
CA PRO A 128 -8.99 -4.71 5.05
C PRO A 128 -8.17 -4.39 6.30
N GLN A 129 -8.84 -4.23 7.44
CA GLN A 129 -8.18 -4.00 8.74
C GLN A 129 -7.96 -5.31 9.51
N GLY A 130 -6.80 -5.46 10.14
CA GLY A 130 -6.50 -6.55 11.10
C GLY A 130 -5.38 -7.50 10.64
N ASN A 131 -4.93 -8.34 11.56
CA ASN A 131 -3.82 -9.30 11.37
C ASN A 131 -2.57 -8.64 10.76
N GLN A 132 -1.95 -9.29 9.76
CA GLN A 132 -0.78 -8.79 9.04
C GLN A 132 -1.08 -7.60 8.10
N PHE A 133 -2.35 -7.34 7.75
CA PHE A 133 -2.70 -6.27 6.80
C PHE A 133 -2.35 -4.86 7.30
N ASN A 134 -2.39 -4.66 8.62
CA ASN A 134 -2.01 -3.39 9.23
C ASN A 134 -0.49 -3.16 9.26
N THR A 135 0.31 -4.17 8.90
CA THR A 135 1.79 -4.08 8.91
C THR A 135 2.36 -3.65 7.56
N PHE A 136 1.57 -3.74 6.48
CA PHE A 136 2.00 -3.34 5.15
C PHE A 136 2.11 -1.82 5.02
N LYS A 137 3.11 -1.39 4.24
CA LYS A 137 3.41 0.03 4.06
C LYS A 137 2.41 0.68 3.10
N ASN A 138 2.28 1.99 3.20
CA ASN A 138 1.44 2.76 2.29
C ASN A 138 1.85 2.56 0.80
N ASP A 139 3.15 2.39 0.55
CA ASP A 139 3.70 2.14 -0.79
C ASP A 139 3.10 0.88 -1.44
N SER A 140 2.74 -0.14 -0.66
CA SER A 140 2.09 -1.36 -1.13
C SER A 140 0.72 -1.10 -1.75
N PHE A 141 0.10 0.05 -1.48
CA PHE A 141 -1.24 0.41 -1.96
C PHE A 141 -1.23 1.69 -2.81
N ALA A 142 -0.05 2.26 -3.06
CA ALA A 142 0.11 3.51 -3.81
C ALA A 142 -0.51 3.41 -5.21
N SER A 143 -0.88 4.57 -5.78
CA SER A 143 -1.44 4.64 -7.13
C SER A 143 -2.72 3.81 -7.32
N ASN A 144 -3.56 3.73 -6.27
CA ASN A 144 -4.96 3.29 -6.35
C ASN A 144 -5.85 4.41 -5.81
N SER A 145 -6.44 5.22 -6.69
CA SER A 145 -7.16 6.45 -6.28
C SER A 145 -8.47 6.22 -5.53
N GLY A 146 -9.03 5.01 -5.58
CA GLY A 146 -10.28 4.66 -4.92
C GLY A 146 -10.13 4.01 -3.55
N LEU A 147 -8.90 3.66 -3.13
CA LEU A 147 -8.66 3.01 -1.84
C LEU A 147 -8.72 4.02 -0.69
N CYS A 148 -9.33 3.63 0.43
CA CYS A 148 -9.45 4.48 1.61
C CYS A 148 -9.29 3.68 2.91
N GLY A 149 -9.14 4.38 4.03
CA GLY A 149 -8.88 3.77 5.36
C GLY A 149 -7.40 3.47 5.62
N PHE A 150 -7.04 3.12 6.85
CA PHE A 150 -5.66 2.89 7.28
C PHE A 150 -4.99 1.73 6.51
N PRO A 151 -3.72 1.83 6.05
CA PRO A 151 -2.73 2.91 6.26
C PRO A 151 -2.89 4.19 5.41
N LEU A 152 -3.88 4.30 4.52
CA LEU A 152 -4.13 5.52 3.72
C LEU A 152 -4.85 6.57 4.57
N SER A 153 -4.47 7.84 4.41
CA SER A 153 -5.05 8.97 5.18
C SER A 153 -6.38 9.50 4.61
N GLN A 154 -6.96 8.84 3.60
CA GLN A 154 -8.15 9.33 2.91
C GLN A 154 -9.43 8.85 3.62
N ALA A 155 -10.21 9.80 4.14
CA ALA A 155 -11.50 9.57 4.76
C ALA A 155 -12.61 9.37 3.72
N PHE A 156 -13.66 8.64 4.11
CA PHE A 156 -14.82 8.31 3.29
C PHE A 156 -15.71 9.53 3.08
N ASP A 157 -15.78 10.08 1.87
CA ASP A 157 -16.85 11.01 1.50
C ASP A 157 -18.12 10.20 1.19
N ARG A 158 -19.02 10.14 2.18
CA ARG A 158 -20.37 9.58 2.03
C ARG A 158 -21.24 10.58 1.25
N HIS A 159 -21.05 10.66 -0.05
CA HIS A 159 -21.97 11.38 -0.93
C HIS A 159 -22.55 10.44 -1.99
N GLU A 160 -23.51 9.61 -1.58
CA GLU A 160 -24.74 9.38 -2.35
C GLU A 160 -25.75 8.58 -1.52
N ASN A 161 -27.01 9.02 -1.57
CA ASN A 161 -28.24 8.42 -1.04
C ASN A 161 -28.65 8.75 0.41
N GLN A 162 -29.19 9.97 0.61
CA GLN A 162 -30.27 10.20 1.59
C GLN A 162 -31.23 11.31 1.09
N PRO A 163 -32.57 11.12 1.19
CA PRO A 163 -33.55 12.13 0.77
C PRO A 163 -33.56 13.34 1.72
N PRO A 164 -34.06 14.52 1.29
CA PRO A 164 -33.80 15.78 1.99
C PRO A 164 -34.49 15.82 3.36
N PRO A 165 -33.82 16.21 4.46
CA PRO A 165 -34.50 16.43 5.72
C PRO A 165 -35.23 17.77 5.72
N ARG A 166 -36.47 17.72 6.20
CA ARG A 166 -37.34 18.87 6.49
C ARG A 166 -36.73 19.77 7.58
N SER A 167 -37.09 21.04 7.49
CA SER A 167 -36.65 22.20 8.29
C SER A 167 -36.95 22.16 9.81
N ILE A 168 -35.91 22.50 10.61
CA ILE A 168 -35.83 23.43 11.79
C ILE A 168 -36.61 23.00 13.08
N PRO A 169 -36.05 23.05 14.32
CA PRO A 169 -35.44 24.24 14.94
C PRO A 169 -34.16 24.10 15.79
N GLU A 170 -33.55 25.28 15.97
CA GLU A 170 -32.39 25.63 16.80
C GLU A 170 -32.54 25.21 18.26
N GLY A 171 -31.44 24.72 18.85
CA GLY A 171 -31.28 24.44 20.27
C GLY A 171 -29.81 24.13 20.58
N ASP A 172 -29.24 24.92 21.48
CA ASP A 172 -27.81 25.09 21.79
C ASP A 172 -27.13 23.94 22.57
N PHE A 173 -25.81 24.11 22.78
CA PHE A 173 -24.80 23.38 23.60
C PHE A 173 -24.03 22.24 22.87
N GLU A 174 -22.68 22.14 22.81
CA GLU A 174 -21.55 22.88 23.40
C GLU A 174 -20.22 22.50 22.67
N ASN A 175 -19.38 23.51 22.40
CA ASN A 175 -17.91 23.55 22.61
C ASN A 175 -16.90 22.86 21.64
N THR A 176 -16.14 23.76 20.99
CA THR A 176 -14.68 23.73 20.74
C THR A 176 -14.08 22.89 19.59
N THR A 177 -13.95 23.52 18.41
CA THR A 177 -12.66 23.59 17.68
C THR A 177 -12.51 24.98 17.04
N ILE A 178 -12.16 25.96 17.88
CA ILE A 178 -12.02 27.40 17.58
C ILE A 178 -10.73 27.68 16.80
N PHE A 179 -10.49 27.05 15.65
CA PHE A 179 -9.44 27.51 14.73
C PHE A 179 -9.86 27.31 13.28
N ASP A 180 -10.85 28.12 12.92
CA ASP A 180 -11.43 28.25 11.59
C ASP A 180 -10.38 28.49 10.50
N TRP A 181 -10.52 27.76 9.39
CA TRP A 181 -10.00 28.07 8.06
C TRP A 181 -10.24 29.54 7.62
N LYS A 182 -11.16 30.27 8.26
CA LYS A 182 -11.32 31.72 8.13
C LYS A 182 -10.08 32.51 8.56
N ILE A 183 -9.34 32.08 9.59
CA ILE A 183 -8.08 32.72 10.00
C ILE A 183 -7.00 32.49 8.93
N ILE A 184 -6.94 31.26 8.39
CA ILE A 184 -6.04 30.91 7.28
C ILE A 184 -6.38 31.78 6.05
N LEU A 185 -7.67 31.93 5.73
CA LEU A 185 -8.14 32.73 4.59
C LEU A 185 -7.85 34.24 4.78
N MET A 186 -8.02 34.78 5.99
CA MET A 186 -7.67 36.17 6.31
C MET A 186 -6.16 36.42 6.19
N GLY A 187 -5.33 35.45 6.60
CA GLY A 187 -3.87 35.54 6.51
C GLY A 187 -3.34 35.59 5.07
N TYR A 188 -3.92 34.79 4.16
CA TYR A 188 -3.51 34.82 2.75
C TYR A 188 -3.87 36.15 2.06
N GLY A 189 -5.02 36.74 2.38
CA GLY A 189 -5.45 38.01 1.79
C GLY A 189 -4.51 39.18 2.12
N CYS A 190 -4.17 39.36 3.40
CA CYS A 190 -3.32 40.47 3.82
C CYS A 190 -1.83 40.26 3.47
N GLY A 191 -1.34 39.02 3.54
CA GLY A 191 0.04 38.68 3.21
C GLY A 191 0.39 38.91 1.73
N LEU A 192 -0.53 38.56 0.82
CA LEU A 192 -0.30 38.70 -0.63
C LEU A 192 -0.32 40.16 -1.06
N ILE A 193 -1.25 40.97 -0.54
CA ILE A 193 -1.31 42.42 -0.81
C ILE A 193 -0.10 43.14 -0.22
N GLY A 194 0.29 42.81 1.01
CA GLY A 194 1.47 43.38 1.65
C GLY A 194 2.76 43.04 0.90
N GLY A 195 2.90 41.78 0.46
CA GLY A 195 4.06 41.32 -0.30
C GLY A 195 4.19 41.99 -1.67
N LEU A 196 3.08 42.13 -2.41
CA LEU A 196 3.08 42.81 -3.71
C LEU A 196 3.35 44.30 -3.58
N SER A 197 2.79 44.96 -2.56
CA SER A 197 3.04 46.38 -2.29
C SER A 197 4.51 46.63 -1.92
N MET A 198 5.08 45.76 -1.09
CA MET A 198 6.49 45.84 -0.70
C MET A 198 7.42 45.57 -1.88
N GLY A 199 7.12 44.55 -2.69
CA GLY A 199 7.86 44.24 -3.92
C GLY A 199 7.81 45.36 -4.94
N TYR A 200 6.65 46.00 -5.11
CA TYR A 200 6.46 47.13 -6.02
C TYR A 200 7.28 48.36 -5.60
N ILE A 201 7.30 48.69 -4.31
CA ILE A 201 8.13 49.79 -3.77
C ILE A 201 9.62 49.50 -4.01
N VAL A 202 10.08 48.27 -3.77
CA VAL A 202 11.47 47.85 -4.01
C VAL A 202 11.83 47.86 -5.50
N PHE A 203 10.88 47.58 -6.39
CA PHE A 203 11.10 47.60 -7.84
C PHE A 203 11.15 49.03 -8.42
N GLN A 204 10.32 49.94 -7.90
CA GLN A 204 10.35 51.36 -8.28
C GLN A 204 11.57 52.08 -7.74
N THR A 205 12.03 51.73 -6.54
CA THR A 205 13.26 52.26 -5.97
C THR A 205 14.45 51.41 -6.43
N ARG A 206 15.04 51.72 -7.59
CA ARG A 206 16.21 51.02 -8.18
C ARG A 206 17.53 51.09 -7.35
N ARG A 207 17.48 50.90 -6.03
CA ARG A 207 18.64 50.72 -5.14
C ARG A 207 18.29 49.79 -3.97
N PRO A 208 18.56 48.47 -4.08
CA PRO A 208 18.22 47.48 -3.05
C PRO A 208 19.11 47.56 -1.77
N GLU A 209 20.13 48.41 -1.75
CA GLU A 209 21.17 48.44 -0.71
C GLU A 209 20.67 48.85 0.69
N ARG A 210 19.61 49.66 0.80
CA ARG A 210 19.03 50.04 2.12
C ARG A 210 18.25 48.89 2.76
N PHE A 211 17.64 48.03 1.94
CA PHE A 211 16.82 46.92 2.42
C PHE A 211 17.71 45.80 2.98
N VAL A 212 18.80 45.48 2.29
CA VAL A 212 19.79 44.50 2.74
C VAL A 212 20.41 44.89 4.10
N ARG A 213 20.75 46.19 4.28
CA ARG A 213 21.28 46.69 5.56
C ARG A 213 20.32 46.54 6.75
N MET A 214 19.01 46.62 6.50
CA MET A 214 17.99 46.50 7.55
C MET A 214 17.86 45.05 8.09
N PHE A 215 18.18 44.04 7.27
CA PHE A 215 18.17 42.64 7.68
C PHE A 215 19.51 42.18 8.28
N GLU A 216 20.65 42.71 7.82
CA GLU A 216 21.97 42.43 8.42
C GLU A 216 22.05 42.89 9.89
N GLU A 217 21.53 44.07 10.25
CA GLU A 217 21.54 44.55 11.63
C GLU A 217 20.68 43.69 12.58
N LYS A 218 19.59 43.10 12.07
CA LYS A 218 18.71 42.23 12.87
C LYS A 218 19.26 40.81 13.02
N TYR A 219 20.02 40.30 12.05
CA TYR A 219 20.68 38.99 12.16
C TYR A 219 21.90 39.03 13.11
N CYS A 220 22.74 40.07 13.05
CA CYS A 220 23.91 40.18 13.92
C CYS A 220 23.57 40.37 15.41
N LYS A 221 22.39 40.96 15.75
CA LYS A 221 21.93 41.06 17.15
C LYS A 221 21.46 39.74 17.75
N LYS A 222 21.01 38.76 16.94
CA LYS A 222 20.55 37.45 17.43
C LYS A 222 21.68 36.42 17.61
N VAL A 223 22.86 36.63 17.02
CA VAL A 223 23.99 35.65 17.04
C VAL A 223 24.97 35.88 18.20
N LYS A 224 24.95 37.02 18.90
CA LYS A 224 25.80 37.24 20.09
C LYS A 224 25.07 36.90 21.40
N ARG A 225 25.02 35.62 21.78
CA ARG A 225 24.85 35.20 23.18
C ARG A 225 26.22 35.23 23.88
N PRO A 226 26.38 35.85 25.06
CA PRO A 226 27.62 35.72 25.82
C PRO A 226 27.65 34.38 26.58
N ARG A 227 28.68 33.55 26.33
CA ARG A 227 29.09 32.48 27.26
C ARG A 227 29.61 33.14 28.54
N LYS A 228 29.01 32.84 29.70
CA LYS A 228 29.61 33.11 31.02
C LYS A 228 30.32 31.86 31.53
N ASN A 229 31.56 32.09 31.96
CA ASN A 229 32.59 31.13 32.39
C ASN A 229 32.30 30.51 33.78
N PRO A 230 32.97 29.37 34.12
CA PRO A 230 32.74 28.61 35.35
C PRO A 230 33.35 29.28 36.62
N PRO A 231 32.98 28.81 37.84
CA PRO A 231 33.24 29.53 39.08
C PRO A 231 34.69 29.39 39.58
N ARG A 232 35.21 30.45 40.20
CA ARG A 232 36.50 30.44 40.93
C ARG A 232 36.25 30.24 42.43
N PHE A 233 36.80 29.16 42.97
CA PHE A 233 37.09 28.99 44.40
C PHE A 233 38.27 29.89 44.80
N HIS A 234 38.20 30.57 45.94
CA HIS A 234 39.38 31.01 46.70
C HIS A 234 39.18 30.67 48.17
N GLY A 235 40.13 29.90 48.72
CA GLY A 235 40.34 29.76 50.15
C GLY A 235 41.58 30.54 50.57
N ARG A 236 41.46 31.24 51.69
CA ARG A 236 42.39 31.24 52.83
C ARG A 236 41.68 31.90 54.00
#